data_AF-A0A3D3FA43-F1
#
_entry.id   AF-A0A3D3FA43-F1
#
_cell.length_a   1.000
_cell.length_b   1.000
_cell.length_c   1.000
_cell.angle_alpha   90.00
_cell.angle_beta   90.00
_cell.angle_gamma   90.00
#
_symmetry.space_group_name_H-M   'P 1'
#
loop_
_entity.id
_entity.type
_entity.pdbx_description
1 polymer ?
#
loop_
_entity_poly.entity_id
_entity_poly.type
_entity_poly.pdbx_seq_one_letter_code
_entity_poly.pdbx_strand_id
1 'polypeptide(L)'
;MMHRDNDPVLDALIEEDIPFAVFKLPHETVPRFVMQSSGTPSVFRRIEDLNGRRGFVIAPFRITEDSPVLLIRPDCTDLTEVSDREIRRCPRKETKGRKDTHKEKDE
;
A
#
# COMPACT_ATOMS: atom_id res chain seq x y z
N MET A 1 1.22 -26.50 -17.25
CA MET A 1 1.10 -25.08 -17.61
C MET A 1 0.17 -24.48 -16.57
N MET A 2 0.72 -23.77 -15.57
CA MET A 2 -0.12 -23.19 -14.52
C MET A 2 -0.81 -21.98 -15.16
N HIS A 3 -2.13 -22.03 -15.31
CA HIS A 3 -2.89 -20.82 -15.60
C HIS A 3 -2.63 -19.88 -14.43
N ARG A 4 -1.90 -18.78 -14.69
CA ARG A 4 -1.87 -17.65 -13.77
C ARG A 4 -3.25 -17.03 -13.90
N ASP A 5 -4.17 -17.53 -13.09
CA ASP A 5 -5.43 -16.85 -12.86
C ASP A 5 -5.07 -15.60 -12.05
N ASN A 6 -4.75 -14.52 -12.78
CA ASN A 6 -4.61 -13.19 -12.20
C ASN A 6 -5.99 -12.79 -11.67
N ASP A 7 -6.04 -12.35 -10.42
CA ASP A 7 -7.25 -11.77 -9.87
C ASP A 7 -7.33 -10.30 -10.32
N PRO A 8 -8.29 -9.95 -11.20
CA PRO A 8 -8.34 -8.60 -11.79
C PRO A 8 -8.57 -7.52 -10.73
N VAL A 9 -9.10 -7.87 -9.57
CA VAL A 9 -9.26 -6.93 -8.45
C VAL A 9 -7.91 -6.60 -7.86
N LEU A 10 -7.05 -7.59 -7.60
CA LEU A 10 -5.71 -7.35 -7.07
C LEU A 10 -4.84 -6.57 -8.05
N ASP A 11 -4.96 -6.86 -9.35
CA ASP A 11 -4.27 -6.11 -10.39
C ASP A 11 -4.69 -4.62 -10.38
N ALA A 12 -5.99 -4.34 -10.28
CA ALA A 12 -6.50 -2.96 -10.17
C ALA A 12 -6.01 -2.25 -8.90
N LEU A 13 -5.94 -2.95 -7.75
CA LEU A 13 -5.40 -2.38 -6.51
C LEU A 13 -3.92 -2.00 -6.66
N ILE A 14 -3.13 -2.81 -7.38
CA ILE A 14 -1.72 -2.52 -7.64
C ILE A 14 -1.58 -1.32 -8.59
N GLU A 15 -2.37 -1.28 -9.67
CA GLU A 15 -2.34 -0.19 -10.65
C GLU A 15 -2.71 1.18 -10.04
N GLU A 16 -3.64 1.18 -9.08
CA GLU A 16 -4.09 2.37 -8.38
C GLU A 16 -3.26 2.72 -7.12
N ASP A 17 -2.14 2.02 -6.88
CA ASP A 17 -1.26 2.19 -5.71
C ASP A 17 -2.01 2.13 -4.38
N ILE A 18 -2.99 1.22 -4.30
CA ILE A 18 -3.83 1.06 -3.12
C ILE A 18 -3.10 0.13 -2.13
N PRO A 19 -2.89 0.55 -0.87
CA PRO A 19 -2.23 -0.31 0.11
C PRO A 19 -3.13 -1.45 0.57
N PHE A 20 -2.70 -2.68 0.33
CA PHE A 20 -3.37 -3.89 0.82
C PHE A 20 -2.37 -4.96 1.26
N ALA A 21 -2.88 -5.98 1.96
CA ALA A 21 -2.16 -7.21 2.22
C ALA A 21 -3.12 -8.41 2.12
N VAL A 22 -2.62 -9.49 1.55
CA VAL A 22 -3.27 -10.80 1.55
C VAL A 22 -2.38 -11.75 2.34
N PHE A 23 -2.94 -12.39 3.37
CA PHE A 23 -2.18 -13.28 4.24
C PHE A 23 -3.05 -14.43 4.71
N LYS A 24 -2.42 -15.49 5.21
CA LYS A 24 -3.11 -16.66 5.74
C LYS A 24 -2.45 -17.07 7.03
N LEU A 25 -3.22 -17.22 8.11
CA LEU A 25 -2.68 -17.70 9.38
C LEU A 25 -2.51 -19.22 9.34
N PRO A 26 -1.61 -19.77 10.18
CA PRO A 26 -1.56 -21.21 10.38
C PRO A 26 -2.95 -21.77 10.71
N HIS A 27 -3.30 -22.91 10.11
CA HIS A 27 -4.57 -23.61 10.29
C HIS A 27 -5.82 -22.95 9.67
N GLU A 28 -5.74 -21.74 9.13
CA GLU A 28 -6.82 -21.22 8.30
C GLU A 28 -6.91 -21.99 6.98
N THR A 29 -8.10 -22.10 6.39
CA THR A 29 -8.29 -22.69 5.06
C THR A 29 -8.34 -21.61 3.98
N VAL A 30 -8.90 -20.45 4.32
CA VAL A 30 -9.16 -19.30 3.43
C VAL A 30 -8.16 -18.17 3.72
N PRO A 31 -7.62 -17.48 2.70
CA PRO A 31 -6.80 -16.29 2.91
C PRO A 31 -7.63 -15.11 3.44
N ARG A 32 -6.97 -14.21 4.14
CA ARG A 32 -7.51 -12.95 4.65
C ARG A 32 -7.02 -11.81 3.77
N PHE A 33 -7.91 -10.86 3.54
CA PHE A 33 -7.63 -9.63 2.85
C PHE A 33 -7.77 -8.45 3.80
N VAL A 34 -6.86 -7.49 3.69
CA VAL A 34 -6.93 -6.22 4.40
C VAL A 34 -6.48 -5.12 3.45
N MET A 35 -7.18 -3.99 3.47
CA MET A 35 -6.91 -2.85 2.60
C MET A 35 -7.17 -1.54 3.35
N GLN A 36 -6.39 -0.52 2.99
CA GLN A 36 -6.60 0.85 3.42
C GLN A 36 -6.98 1.72 2.20
N SER A 37 -8.29 1.93 2.01
CA SER A 37 -8.85 2.79 0.97
C SER A 37 -8.60 4.29 1.21
N SER A 38 -8.45 4.68 2.48
CA SER A 38 -8.33 6.08 2.88
C SER A 38 -6.93 6.45 3.35
N GLY A 39 -6.34 7.44 2.67
CA GLY A 39 -5.03 7.98 3.01
C GLY A 39 -3.88 7.04 2.65
N THR A 40 -2.68 7.33 3.17
CA THR A 40 -1.47 6.53 2.90
C THR A 40 -1.11 5.67 4.12
N PRO A 41 -0.35 4.58 3.92
CA PRO A 41 0.20 3.80 5.02
C PRO A 41 1.04 4.70 5.93
N SER A 42 1.01 4.42 7.24
CA SER A 42 1.87 5.14 8.16
C SER A 42 3.29 4.58 8.08
N VAL A 43 4.28 5.46 8.05
CA VAL A 43 5.70 5.11 7.93
C VAL A 43 6.41 5.45 9.23
N PHE A 44 7.19 4.50 9.76
CA PHE A 44 7.96 4.66 11.00
C PHE A 44 9.43 4.34 10.80
N ARG A 45 10.28 5.08 11.52
CA ARG A 45 11.73 4.86 11.55
C ARG A 45 12.18 4.13 12.83
N ARG A 46 11.26 3.91 13.77
CA ARG A 46 11.52 3.22 15.03
C ARG A 46 10.37 2.28 15.35
N ILE A 47 10.69 1.12 15.92
CA ILE A 47 9.68 0.13 16.29
C ILE A 47 8.81 0.63 17.46
N GLU A 48 9.37 1.44 18.36
CA GLU A 48 8.64 2.00 19.51
C GLU A 48 7.46 2.90 19.08
N ASP A 49 7.55 3.51 17.90
CA ASP A 49 6.49 4.39 17.37
C ASP A 49 5.21 3.62 17.00
N LEU A 50 5.29 2.28 16.91
CA LEU A 50 4.13 1.41 16.73
C LEU A 50 3.31 1.21 18.01
N ASN A 51 3.86 1.55 19.18
CA ASN A 51 3.18 1.31 20.45
C ASN A 51 1.82 2.01 20.48
N GLY A 52 0.76 1.25 20.78
CA GLY A 52 -0.62 1.74 20.79
C GLY A 52 -1.29 1.86 19.42
N ARG A 53 -0.57 1.61 18.32
CA ARG A 53 -1.14 1.55 16.97
C ARG A 53 -1.67 0.14 16.67
N ARG A 54 -2.65 0.05 15.78
CA ARG A 54 -3.27 -1.20 15.33
C ARG A 54 -3.34 -1.23 13.81
N GLY A 55 -3.12 -2.41 13.24
CA GLY A 55 -3.17 -2.63 11.80
C GLY A 55 -2.21 -3.75 11.37
N PHE A 56 -1.98 -3.85 10.06
CA PHE A 56 -1.05 -4.79 9.47
C PHE A 56 0.33 -4.15 9.31
N VAL A 57 1.35 -4.74 9.92
CA VAL A 57 2.71 -4.18 9.96
C VAL A 57 3.62 -4.93 9.00
N ILE A 58 4.34 -4.17 8.17
CA ILE A 58 5.46 -4.67 7.36
C ILE A 58 6.73 -4.07 7.96
N ALA A 59 7.50 -4.90 8.65
CA ALA A 59 8.73 -4.48 9.32
C ALA A 59 9.94 -5.20 8.69
N PRO A 60 10.95 -4.47 8.20
CA PRO A 60 12.19 -5.08 7.72
C PRO A 60 13.04 -5.61 8.88
N PHE A 61 13.96 -6.52 8.59
CA PHE A 61 14.91 -7.03 9.59
C PHE A 61 15.79 -5.93 10.18
N ARG A 62 16.17 -4.95 9.36
CA ARG A 62 16.94 -3.78 9.79
C ARG A 62 16.24 -2.53 9.29
N ILE A 63 15.78 -1.69 10.22
CA ILE A 63 15.12 -0.43 9.90
C ILE A 63 16.17 0.57 9.43
N THR A 64 16.02 1.08 8.21
CA THR A 64 16.85 2.13 7.63
C THR A 64 15.96 3.20 6.99
N GLU A 65 16.56 4.27 6.47
CA GLU A 65 15.80 5.31 5.77
C GLU A 65 15.11 4.77 4.50
N ASP A 66 15.81 3.93 3.74
CA ASP A 66 15.28 3.29 2.53
C ASP A 66 14.39 2.07 2.82
N SER A 67 14.41 1.57 4.07
CA SER A 67 13.62 0.42 4.50
C SER A 67 12.95 0.74 5.84
N PRO A 68 11.89 1.57 5.82
CA PRO A 68 11.14 1.91 7.02
C PRO A 68 10.13 0.82 7.38
N VAL A 69 9.56 0.93 8.58
CA VAL A 69 8.41 0.13 8.98
C VAL A 69 7.14 0.75 8.40
N LEU A 70 6.30 -0.07 7.79
CA LEU A 70 5.00 0.35 7.23
C LEU A 70 3.86 -0.22 8.08
N LEU A 71 2.82 0.59 8.29
CA LEU A 71 1.57 0.18 8.92
C LEU A 71 0.40 0.50 8.01
N ILE A 72 -0.29 -0.54 7.58
CA ILE A 72 -1.58 -0.47 6.89
C ILE A 72 -2.66 -0.49 7.98
N ARG A 73 -3.51 0.54 8.02
CA ARG A 73 -4.66 0.62 8.93
C ARG A 73 -5.91 0.24 8.14
N PRO A 74 -6.35 -1.03 8.22
CA PRO A 74 -7.40 -1.49 7.34
C PRO A 74 -8.73 -0.82 7.65
N ASP A 75 -9.39 -0.37 6.59
CA ASP A 75 -10.77 0.12 6.60
C ASP A 75 -11.68 -0.77 5.72
N CYS A 76 -11.11 -1.68 4.93
CA CYS A 76 -11.80 -2.75 4.22
C CYS A 76 -11.09 -4.10 4.47
N THR A 77 -11.87 -5.16 4.69
CA THR A 77 -11.36 -6.53 4.90
C THR A 77 -12.03 -7.57 4.02
N ASP A 78 -12.96 -7.15 3.16
CA ASP A 78 -13.68 -8.02 2.25
C ASP A 78 -13.34 -7.63 0.81
N LEU A 79 -12.69 -8.54 0.09
CA LEU A 79 -12.29 -8.31 -1.30
C LEU A 79 -13.51 -8.17 -2.22
N THR A 80 -14.66 -8.74 -1.85
CA THR A 80 -15.89 -8.64 -2.66
C THR A 80 -16.44 -7.21 -2.66
N GLU A 81 -16.31 -6.47 -1.55
CA GLU A 81 -16.73 -5.06 -1.47
C GLU A 81 -15.88 -4.12 -2.34
N VAL A 82 -14.66 -4.53 -2.69
CA VAL A 82 -13.71 -3.72 -3.48
C VAL A 82 -14.14 -3.64 -4.94
N SER A 83 -14.63 -4.77 -5.46
CA SER A 83 -15.11 -4.94 -6.84
C SER A 83 -16.16 -3.89 -7.25
N ASP A 84 -16.96 -3.41 -6.29
CA ASP A 84 -18.05 -2.46 -6.52
C ASP A 84 -17.66 -0.99 -6.29
N ARG A 85 -16.57 -0.71 -5.56
CA ARG A 85 -16.27 0.63 -5.01
C ARG A 85 -15.02 1.30 -5.59
N GLU A 86 -13.96 0.55 -5.91
CA GLU A 86 -12.63 1.15 -6.16
C GLU A 86 -12.37 1.68 -7.58
N ILE A 87 -13.13 1.36 -8.63
CA ILE A 87 -12.95 2.01 -9.95
C ILE A 87 -13.28 3.52 -9.89
N ARG A 88 -14.01 3.99 -8.87
CA ARG A 88 -14.67 5.31 -8.93
C ARG A 88 -14.12 6.39 -7.99
N ARG A 89 -13.16 6.12 -7.09
CA ARG A 89 -12.95 7.03 -5.93
C ARG A 89 -11.54 7.50 -5.56
N CYS A 90 -10.48 7.16 -6.29
CA CYS A 90 -9.17 7.78 -6.04
C CYS A 90 -8.96 9.02 -6.93
N PRO A 91 -8.99 10.26 -6.39
CA PRO A 91 -8.55 11.42 -7.15
C PRO A 91 -7.05 11.30 -7.39
N ARG A 92 -6.66 11.12 -8.66
CA ARG A 92 -5.28 11.18 -9.14
C ARG A 92 -4.55 12.34 -8.47
N LYS A 93 -3.56 12.05 -7.62
CA LYS A 93 -2.56 13.06 -7.28
C LYS A 93 -1.59 13.14 -8.44
N GLU A 94 -1.85 14.08 -9.35
CA GLU A 94 -0.85 14.53 -10.33
C GLU A 94 0.42 14.95 -9.58
N THR A 95 1.47 14.13 -9.66
CA THR A 95 2.81 14.55 -9.26
C THR A 95 3.29 15.60 -10.26
N LYS A 96 3.19 16.88 -9.87
CA LYS A 96 3.80 18.00 -10.61
C LYS A 96 5.29 17.72 -10.78
N GLY A 97 5.72 17.61 -12.05
CA GLY A 97 7.12 17.47 -12.43
C GLY A 97 7.99 18.57 -11.82
N ARG A 98 9.16 18.16 -11.33
CA ARG A 98 10.25 19.05 -10.94
C ARG A 98 10.60 19.96 -12.13
N LYS A 99 10.60 21.26 -11.88
CA LYS A 99 11.02 22.29 -12.82
C LYS A 99 12.55 22.42 -12.73
N ASP A 100 13.27 21.74 -13.62
CA ASP A 100 14.71 21.92 -13.75
C ASP A 100 14.99 23.34 -14.25
N THR A 101 15.63 24.14 -13.41
CA THR A 101 16.06 25.50 -13.75
C THR A 101 17.56 25.44 -14.02
N HIS A 102 17.94 25.17 -15.28
CA HIS A 102 19.31 25.40 -15.73
C HIS A 102 19.47 26.90 -15.99
N LYS A 103 20.21 27.58 -15.12
CA LYS A 103 20.66 28.96 -15.33
C LYS A 103 22.02 28.90 -16.03
N GLU A 104 22.01 29.09 -17.33
CA GLU A 104 23.19 29.33 -18.16
C GLU A 104 23.87 30.62 -17.66
N LYS A 105 25.18 30.54 -17.39
CA LYS A 105 26.00 31.70 -17.02
C LYS A 105 26.62 32.22 -18.31
N ASP A 106 26.25 33.44 -18.67
CA ASP A 106 27.06 34.32 -19.51
C ASP A 106 28.23 34.91 -18.69
N GLU A 107 29.27 35.31 -19.43
CA GLU A 107 30.58 35.90 -19.06
C GLU A 107 31.78 34.95 -18.88
#